data_AF-A0A5C8JN82-F1
#
_entry.id   AF-A0A5C8JN82-F1
#
_cell.length_a   1.000
_cell.length_b   1.000
_cell.length_c   1.000
_cell.angle_alpha   90.00
_cell.angle_beta   90.00
_cell.angle_gamma   90.00
#
_symmetry.space_group_name_H-M   'P 1'
#
loop_
_entity.id
_entity.type
_entity.pdbx_description
1 polymer ?
#
loop_
_entity_poly.entity_id
_entity_poly.type
_entity_poly.pdbx_seq_one_letter_code
_entity_poly.pdbx_strand_id
1 'polypeptide(L)'
;MKFDFVMRLYLSDFYIKMIERDKKTTKLKNIDKIKQVQKVCNEHIKPLSTDSTQMLKLRYISGLTQREVGEIYHINERTVRQRTSPTIRALKSELYEVLGDEFSS
;
A
#
# COMPACT_ATOMS: atom_id res chain seq x y z
N MET A 1 -2.89 9.00 9.94
CA MET A 1 -2.03 8.17 9.07
C MET A 1 -2.53 8.32 7.65
N LYS A 2 -1.71 8.93 6.79
CA LYS A 2 -2.08 9.16 5.38
C LYS A 2 -2.01 7.85 4.61
N PHE A 3 -2.94 7.64 3.67
CA PHE A 3 -2.93 6.47 2.79
C PHE A 3 -1.58 6.28 2.07
N ASP A 4 -0.99 7.35 1.56
CA ASP A 4 0.33 7.32 0.92
C ASP A 4 1.43 6.80 1.84
N PHE A 5 1.35 7.12 3.14
CA PHE A 5 2.30 6.61 4.12
C PHE A 5 2.12 5.11 4.33
N VAL A 6 0.88 4.62 4.45
CA VAL A 6 0.59 3.17 4.57
C VAL A 6 1.10 2.42 3.34
N MET A 7 0.82 2.94 2.14
CA MET A 7 1.29 2.34 0.88
C MET A 7 2.82 2.30 0.80
N ARG A 8 3.50 3.40 1.16
CA ARG A 8 4.97 3.44 1.22
C ARG A 8 5.53 2.45 2.23
N LEU A 9 4.94 2.38 3.42
CA LEU A 9 5.35 1.46 4.48
C LEU A 9 5.24 0.00 4.03
N TYR A 10 4.12 -0.35 3.39
CA TYR A 10 3.89 -1.71 2.88
C TYR A 10 4.80 -2.05 1.70
N LEU A 11 4.85 -1.20 0.66
CA LEU A 11 5.58 -1.49 -0.58
C LEU A 11 7.12 -1.44 -0.44
N SER A 12 7.63 -0.84 0.63
CA SER A 12 9.06 -0.82 0.97
C SER A 12 9.50 -1.95 1.90
N ASP A 13 8.57 -2.83 2.30
CA ASP A 13 8.76 -3.87 3.32
C ASP A 13 9.24 -3.34 4.68
N PHE A 14 9.17 -2.01 4.90
CA PHE A 14 9.63 -1.38 6.14
C PHE A 14 8.85 -1.85 7.36
N TYR A 15 7.58 -2.24 7.17
CA TYR A 15 6.75 -2.83 8.21
C TYR A 15 7.35 -4.11 8.80
N ILE A 16 8.11 -4.91 8.02
CA ILE A 16 8.77 -6.13 8.51
C ILE A 16 9.80 -5.75 9.58
N LYS A 17 10.63 -4.74 9.29
CA LYS A 17 11.64 -4.23 10.24
C LYS A 17 10.99 -3.67 11.51
N MET A 18 9.82 -3.04 11.40
CA MET A 18 9.07 -2.56 12.56
C MET A 18 8.56 -3.73 13.43
N ILE A 19 7.96 -4.76 12.82
CA ILE A 19 7.51 -5.96 13.54
C ILE A 19 8.68 -6.63 14.26
N GLU A 20 9.83 -6.78 13.59
CA GLU A 20 11.03 -7.38 14.18
C GLU A 20 11.59 -6.56 15.36
N ARG A 21 11.61 -5.23 15.24
CA ARG A 21 12.04 -4.32 16.31
C ARG A 21 11.11 -4.39 17.52
N ASP A 22 9.81 -4.37 17.31
CA ASP A 22 8.82 -4.36 18.39
C ASP A 22 8.77 -5.71 19.12
N LYS A 23 8.98 -6.83 18.40
CA LYS A 23 9.20 -8.15 19.01
C LYS A 23 10.39 -8.17 19.98
N LYS A 24 11.48 -7.48 19.64
CA LYS A 24 12.68 -7.38 20.50
C LYS A 24 12.51 -6.48 21.72
N THR A 25 11.55 -5.55 21.69
CA THR A 25 11.37 -4.52 22.74
C THR A 25 10.10 -4.72 23.58
N THR A 26 9.38 -5.85 23.39
CA THR A 26 8.17 -6.23 24.14
C THR A 26 7.04 -5.19 24.10
N LYS A 27 7.05 -4.28 23.11
CA LYS A 27 5.98 -3.31 22.86
C LYS A 27 4.94 -3.91 21.92
N LEU A 28 4.13 -4.84 22.45
CA LEU A 28 3.16 -5.63 21.69
C LEU A 28 1.95 -4.84 21.17
N LYS A 29 1.61 -3.67 21.76
CA LYS A 29 0.36 -2.95 21.48
C LYS A 29 0.18 -2.52 20.01
N ASN A 30 1.27 -2.22 19.30
CA ASN A 30 1.19 -1.76 17.91
C ASN A 30 1.32 -2.90 16.88
N ILE A 31 1.79 -4.08 17.30
CA ILE A 31 2.05 -5.19 16.39
C ILE A 31 0.74 -5.72 15.79
N ASP A 32 -0.35 -5.77 16.55
CA ASP A 32 -1.62 -6.33 16.06
C ASP A 32 -2.28 -5.42 15.03
N LYS A 33 -2.25 -4.10 15.22
CA LYS A 33 -2.67 -3.12 14.19
C LYS A 33 -1.81 -3.25 12.92
N ILE A 34 -0.49 -3.34 13.06
CA ILE A 34 0.42 -3.50 11.91
C ILE A 34 0.11 -4.81 11.14
N LYS A 35 -0.14 -5.92 11.85
CA LYS A 35 -0.55 -7.19 11.24
C LYS A 35 -1.88 -7.09 10.50
N GLN A 36 -2.87 -6.36 11.05
CA GLN A 36 -4.16 -6.15 10.40
C GLN A 36 -4.01 -5.33 9.12
N VAL A 37 -3.26 -4.22 9.17
CA VAL A 37 -2.91 -3.42 7.98
C VAL A 37 -2.19 -4.28 6.94
N GLN A 38 -1.22 -5.09 7.37
CA GLN A 38 -0.50 -6.00 6.47
C GLN A 38 -1.43 -7.03 5.84
N LYS A 39 -2.37 -7.59 6.61
CA LYS A 39 -3.35 -8.57 6.11
C LYS A 39 -4.20 -7.94 5.01
N VAL A 40 -4.78 -6.77 5.25
CA VAL A 40 -5.56 -6.02 4.25
C VAL A 40 -4.71 -5.74 3.01
N CYS A 41 -3.49 -5.22 3.18
CA CYS A 41 -2.62 -4.95 2.03
C CYS A 41 -2.26 -6.22 1.24
N ASN A 42 -1.99 -7.34 1.93
CA ASN A 42 -1.71 -8.62 1.29
C ASN A 42 -2.89 -9.12 0.46
N GLU A 43 -4.11 -9.04 1.00
CA GLU A 43 -5.33 -9.52 0.34
C GLU A 43 -5.60 -8.80 -0.97
N HIS A 44 -5.27 -7.51 -1.07
CA HIS A 44 -5.50 -6.73 -2.29
C HIS A 44 -4.32 -6.60 -3.24
N ILE A 45 -3.07 -6.69 -2.72
CA ILE A 45 -1.87 -6.46 -3.53
C ILE A 45 -1.26 -7.77 -4.03
N LYS A 46 -1.26 -8.85 -3.23
CA LYS A 46 -0.67 -10.14 -3.68
C LYS A 46 -1.36 -10.74 -4.91
N PRO A 47 -2.69 -10.60 -5.10
CA PRO A 47 -3.35 -11.12 -6.32
C PRO A 47 -3.07 -10.28 -7.57
N LEU A 48 -2.48 -9.10 -7.45
CA LEU A 48 -2.17 -8.27 -8.62
C LEU A 48 -1.07 -8.91 -9.47
N SER A 49 -1.11 -8.61 -10.77
CA SER A 49 0.02 -8.92 -11.65
C SER A 49 1.28 -8.17 -11.19
N THR A 50 2.45 -8.70 -11.58
CA THR A 50 3.74 -8.05 -11.34
C THR A 50 3.75 -6.62 -11.85
N ASP A 51 3.20 -6.39 -13.05
CA ASP A 51 3.10 -5.04 -13.64
C ASP A 51 2.24 -4.11 -12.79
N SER A 52 1.04 -4.54 -12.38
CA SER A 52 0.15 -3.70 -11.57
C SER A 52 0.77 -3.40 -10.20
N THR A 53 1.47 -4.36 -9.61
CA THR A 53 2.22 -4.16 -8.36
C THR A 53 3.35 -3.16 -8.55
N GLN A 54 4.09 -3.27 -9.65
CA GLN A 54 5.19 -2.35 -9.97
C GLN A 54 4.69 -0.94 -10.30
N MET A 55 3.52 -0.81 -10.96
CA MET A 55 2.84 0.48 -11.14
C MET A 55 2.51 1.12 -9.78
N LEU A 56 2.03 0.35 -8.79
CA LEU A 56 1.82 0.87 -7.43
C LEU A 56 3.13 1.33 -6.79
N LYS A 57 4.24 0.59 -6.96
CA LYS A 57 5.57 1.00 -6.47
C LYS A 57 6.02 2.31 -7.09
N LEU A 58 5.95 2.46 -8.42
CA LEU A 58 6.30 3.71 -9.09
C LEU A 58 5.48 4.90 -8.59
N ARG A 59 4.18 4.68 -8.32
CA ARG A 59 3.32 5.74 -7.80
C ARG A 59 3.65 6.13 -6.36
N TYR A 60 3.73 5.17 -5.45
CA TYR A 60 3.81 5.48 -4.02
C TYR A 60 5.25 5.57 -3.51
N ILE A 61 6.18 4.78 -4.04
CA ILE A 61 7.60 4.86 -3.66
C ILE A 61 8.29 5.99 -4.44
N SER A 62 8.17 5.99 -5.77
CA SER A 62 8.86 6.98 -6.61
C SER A 62 8.08 8.29 -6.79
N GLY A 63 6.82 8.36 -6.36
CA GLY A 63 6.02 9.58 -6.42
C GLY A 63 5.51 9.93 -7.82
N LEU A 64 5.55 9.00 -8.78
CA LEU A 64 5.14 9.27 -10.16
C LEU A 64 3.62 9.39 -10.30
N THR A 65 3.20 10.26 -11.19
CA THR A 65 1.82 10.40 -11.64
C THR A 65 1.38 9.21 -12.47
N GLN A 66 0.06 9.01 -12.64
CA GLN A 66 -0.45 7.94 -13.51
C GLN A 66 -0.01 8.11 -14.98
N ARG A 67 0.15 9.36 -15.43
CA ARG A 67 0.64 9.69 -16.76
C ARG A 67 2.08 9.25 -16.95
N GLU A 68 2.98 9.63 -16.03
CA GLU A 68 4.39 9.24 -16.09
C GLU A 68 4.57 7.71 -15.99
N VAL A 69 3.74 7.03 -15.19
CA VAL A 69 3.72 5.56 -15.18
C VAL A 69 3.25 4.99 -16.52
N GLY A 70 2.26 5.62 -17.17
CA GLY A 70 1.81 5.24 -18.51
C GLY A 70 2.91 5.37 -19.55
N GLU A 71 3.70 6.44 -19.48
CA GLU A 71 4.86 6.67 -20.36
C GLU A 71 5.91 5.56 -20.22
N ILE A 72 6.23 5.12 -18.98
CA ILE A 72 7.18 4.01 -18.71
C ILE A 72 6.70 2.68 -19.32
N TYR A 73 5.39 2.42 -19.24
CA TYR A 73 4.80 1.17 -19.72
C TYR A 73 4.31 1.23 -21.18
N HIS A 74 4.51 2.36 -21.87
CA HIS A 74 3.97 2.64 -23.20
C HIS A 74 2.45 2.36 -23.32
N ILE A 75 1.70 2.74 -22.28
CA ILE A 75 0.24 2.62 -22.22
C ILE A 75 -0.37 3.96 -21.81
N ASN A 76 -1.66 4.13 -22.10
CA ASN A 76 -2.36 5.35 -21.68
C ASN A 76 -2.63 5.38 -20.16
N GLU A 77 -2.81 6.59 -19.63
CA GLU A 77 -3.13 6.83 -18.21
C GLU A 77 -4.39 6.08 -17.76
N ARG A 78 -5.40 5.97 -18.63
CA ARG A 78 -6.65 5.27 -18.33
C ARG A 78 -6.41 3.78 -18.05
N THR A 79 -5.50 3.14 -18.76
CA THR A 79 -5.12 1.74 -18.54
C THR A 79 -4.40 1.59 -17.20
N VAL A 80 -3.48 2.51 -16.86
CA VAL A 80 -2.83 2.53 -15.52
C VAL A 80 -3.89 2.67 -14.42
N ARG A 81 -4.85 3.57 -14.62
CA ARG A 81 -5.96 3.79 -13.69
C ARG A 81 -6.82 2.54 -13.54
N GLN A 82 -7.20 1.88 -14.62
CA GLN A 82 -7.98 0.64 -14.60
C GLN A 82 -7.26 -0.49 -13.86
N ARG A 83 -5.94 -0.61 -14.03
CA ARG A 83 -5.12 -1.64 -13.40
C ARG A 83 -4.88 -1.43 -11.90
N THR A 84 -4.87 -0.18 -11.42
CA THR A 84 -4.46 0.14 -10.03
C THR A 84 -5.59 0.70 -9.15
N SER A 85 -6.57 1.39 -9.74
CA SER A 85 -7.61 2.10 -8.97
C SER A 85 -8.61 1.20 -8.24
N PRO A 86 -8.99 0.01 -8.76
CA PRO A 86 -9.83 -0.92 -8.00
C PRO A 86 -9.19 -1.29 -6.65
N THR A 87 -7.93 -1.73 -6.67
CA THR A 87 -7.15 -2.05 -5.46
C THR A 87 -7.01 -0.85 -4.53
N ILE A 88 -6.69 0.34 -5.06
CA ILE A 88 -6.55 1.54 -4.23
C ILE A 88 -7.87 1.90 -3.52
N ARG A 89 -9.00 1.77 -4.20
CA ARG A 89 -10.32 2.05 -3.59
C ARG A 89 -10.65 1.05 -2.50
N ALA A 90 -10.44 -0.24 -2.75
CA ALA A 90 -10.67 -1.28 -1.75
C ALA A 90 -9.78 -1.08 -0.52
N LEU A 91 -8.48 -0.83 -0.72
CA LEU A 91 -7.53 -0.55 0.36
C LEU A 91 -7.93 0.67 1.18
N LYS A 92 -8.35 1.78 0.56
CA LYS A 92 -8.79 2.96 1.32
C LYS A 92 -9.98 2.65 2.21
N SER A 93 -10.94 1.86 1.72
CA SER A 93 -12.12 1.47 2.50
C SER A 93 -11.73 0.56 3.67
N GLU A 94 -11.00 -0.53 3.41
CA GLU A 94 -10.70 -1.53 4.45
C GLU A 94 -9.66 -1.04 5.45
N LEU A 95 -8.70 -0.20 5.03
CA LEU A 95 -7.76 0.42 5.96
C LEU A 95 -8.45 1.44 6.86
N TYR A 96 -9.51 2.11 6.40
CA TYR A 96 -10.32 2.96 7.27
C TYR A 96 -11.00 2.14 8.37
N GLU A 97 -11.53 0.95 8.06
CA GLU A 97 -12.11 0.06 9.07
C GLU A 97 -11.08 -0.41 10.11
N VAL A 98 -9.82 -0.63 9.70
CA VAL A 98 -8.74 -1.08 10.60
C VAL A 98 -8.15 0.06 11.45
N LEU A 99 -8.00 1.26 10.87
CA LEU A 99 -7.29 2.38 11.47
C LEU A 99 -8.22 3.45 12.04
N GLY A 100 -9.50 3.45 11.66
CA GLY A 100 -10.51 4.41 12.11
C GLY A 100 -10.11 5.86 11.87
N ASP A 101 -10.37 6.71 12.86
CA ASP A 101 -10.05 8.15 12.83
C ASP A 101 -8.55 8.45 12.69
N GLU A 102 -7.69 7.44 12.96
CA GLU A 102 -6.26 7.55 12.70
C GLU A 102 -5.95 7.46 11.20
N PHE A 103 -6.90 7.25 10.29
CA PHE A 103 -6.66 7.16 8.85
C PHE A 103 -7.23 8.35 8.06
N SER A 104 -6.39 8.96 7.25
CA SER A 104 -6.80 10.00 6.29
C SER A 104 -6.55 9.49 4.87
N SER A 105 -7.65 9.29 4.14
CA SER A 105 -7.66 8.72 2.78
C SER A 105 -7.09 9.65 1.72
#